data_AF-F4REU3-F1
#
_entry.id   AF-F4REU3-F1
#
_cell.length_a   1.000
_cell.length_b   1.000
_cell.length_c   1.000
_cell.angle_alpha   90.00
_cell.angle_beta   90.00
_cell.angle_gamma   90.00
#
_symmetry.space_group_name_H-M   'P 1'
#
loop_
_entity.id
_entity.type
_entity.pdbx_description
1 polymer ?
#
loop_
_entity_poly.entity_id
_entity_poly.type
_entity_poly.pdbx_seq_one_letter_code
_entity_poly.pdbx_strand_id
1 'polypeptide(L)'
;MYFTSKGLINPLALKLLFSPTIQSYTALENALEGYLPDSLFNTIKKTVAKEGAVFAAEHLPRQICGVEEAPDTQCYASALKKAGKQAREKLHNVVGSLPLSHLSCWGSVKLTTRAALVPHIKGMVQRVAVRCGVAGEKVGVEVVWAATDRPTRARIAYLRREAARLVLKGGRGSESIWAVVDRKLSELRSKGNDDYTTAFYQIIYDEDRKYFDGKVWFKDLQAREPKVTLDLPSDEAIMARMSEGGGNPTPSGSNTNSVHNPAANQN
;
A
#
# COMPACT_ATOMS: atom_id res chain seq x y z
N MET A 1 -3.91 -17.50 28.53
CA MET A 1 -3.02 -16.32 28.49
C MET A 1 -3.42 -15.49 27.28
N TYR A 2 -3.76 -14.21 27.46
CA TYR A 2 -4.17 -13.35 26.34
C TYR A 2 -2.94 -12.91 25.55
N PHE A 3 -2.89 -13.24 24.25
CA PHE A 3 -1.85 -12.82 23.31
C PHE A 3 -1.58 -11.29 23.40
N THR A 4 -0.45 -10.92 24.01
CA THR A 4 0.09 -9.55 24.13
C THR A 4 0.69 -9.02 22.82
N SER A 5 0.81 -9.87 21.80
CA SER A 5 1.39 -9.54 20.49
C SER A 5 0.60 -8.50 19.67
N LYS A 6 -0.64 -8.20 20.05
CA LYS A 6 -1.48 -7.18 19.37
C LYS A 6 -0.80 -5.80 19.33
N GLY A 7 -0.04 -5.46 20.36
CA GLY A 7 0.67 -4.17 20.44
C GLY A 7 1.77 -4.02 19.38
N LEU A 8 2.35 -5.12 18.92
CA LEU A 8 3.52 -5.12 18.02
C LEU A 8 3.16 -5.51 16.57
N ILE A 9 2.24 -6.47 16.39
CA ILE A 9 1.80 -6.90 15.06
C ILE A 9 1.08 -5.76 14.32
N ASN A 10 0.32 -4.92 15.02
CA ASN A 10 -0.42 -3.81 14.41
C ASN A 10 0.49 -2.73 13.78
N PRO A 11 1.48 -2.18 14.51
CA PRO A 11 2.49 -1.30 13.92
C PRO A 11 3.27 -1.95 12.78
N LEU A 12 3.63 -3.22 12.91
CA LEU A 12 4.32 -3.96 11.85
C LEU A 12 3.48 -4.06 10.58
N ALA A 13 2.21 -4.47 10.70
CA ALA A 13 1.28 -4.56 9.56
C ALA A 13 1.11 -3.20 8.86
N LEU A 14 1.05 -2.10 9.63
CA LEU A 14 1.02 -0.75 9.09
C LEU A 14 2.28 -0.40 8.29
N LYS A 15 3.46 -0.69 8.85
CA LYS A 15 4.74 -0.43 8.20
C LYS A 15 4.86 -1.19 6.88
N LEU A 16 4.43 -2.45 6.87
CA LEU A 16 4.49 -3.31 5.68
C LEU A 16 3.59 -2.79 4.55
N LEU A 17 2.48 -2.11 4.84
CA LEU A 17 1.63 -1.50 3.79
C LEU A 17 2.33 -0.39 2.98
N PHE A 18 3.46 0.14 3.48
CA PHE A 18 4.29 1.08 2.73
C PHE A 18 5.19 0.37 1.70
N SER A 19 5.30 -0.96 1.76
CA SER A 19 6.17 -1.71 0.86
C SER A 19 5.57 -1.82 -0.55
N PRO A 20 6.35 -1.55 -1.62
CA PRO A 20 5.89 -1.71 -2.99
C PRO A 20 5.81 -3.18 -3.42
N THR A 21 6.44 -4.08 -2.66
CA THR A 21 6.59 -5.51 -2.97
C THR A 21 5.38 -6.36 -2.58
N ILE A 22 4.38 -5.78 -1.89
CA ILE A 22 3.16 -6.52 -1.55
C ILE A 22 2.47 -7.00 -2.83
N GLN A 23 2.31 -8.32 -2.93
CA GLN A 23 1.61 -8.98 -4.03
C GLN A 23 0.09 -8.86 -3.86
N SER A 24 -0.38 -8.95 -2.61
CA SER A 24 -1.80 -8.82 -2.31
C SER A 24 -2.04 -8.29 -0.91
N TYR A 25 -3.01 -7.41 -0.76
CA TYR A 25 -3.45 -6.83 0.50
C TYR A 25 -4.40 -7.75 1.26
N THR A 26 -5.19 -8.58 0.58
CA THR A 26 -6.21 -9.46 1.20
C THR A 26 -6.08 -10.93 0.85
N ALA A 27 -5.68 -11.27 -0.38
CA ALA A 27 -5.56 -12.65 -0.83
C ALA A 27 -4.28 -13.30 -0.30
N LEU A 28 -4.39 -14.54 0.17
CA LEU A 28 -3.25 -15.38 0.57
C LEU A 28 -2.75 -16.25 -0.58
N GLU A 29 -3.65 -16.52 -1.51
CA GLU A 29 -3.49 -17.37 -2.67
C GLU A 29 -4.51 -16.95 -3.73
N ASN A 30 -4.31 -17.39 -4.96
CA ASN A 30 -5.33 -17.31 -5.99
C ASN A 30 -5.25 -18.53 -6.92
N ALA A 31 -6.29 -18.74 -7.72
CA ALA A 31 -6.42 -19.94 -8.56
C ALA A 31 -5.36 -20.05 -9.67
N LEU A 32 -4.79 -18.91 -10.11
CA LEU A 32 -3.83 -18.88 -11.23
C LEU A 32 -2.38 -19.07 -10.75
N GLU A 33 -2.04 -18.45 -9.63
CA GLU A 33 -0.66 -18.35 -9.10
C GLU A 33 -0.44 -19.30 -7.90
N GLY A 34 -1.51 -19.85 -7.34
CA GLY A 34 -1.45 -20.60 -6.09
C GLY A 34 -1.10 -19.69 -4.91
N TYR A 35 -0.16 -20.14 -4.08
CA TYR A 35 0.26 -19.44 -2.86
C TYR A 35 1.00 -18.13 -3.16
N LEU A 36 0.61 -17.03 -2.49
CA LEU A 36 1.23 -15.71 -2.66
C LEU A 36 2.23 -15.44 -1.52
N PRO A 37 3.53 -15.70 -1.71
CA PRO A 37 4.53 -15.61 -0.63
C PRO A 37 4.63 -14.21 -0.03
N ASP A 38 4.36 -13.16 -0.81
CA ASP A 38 4.49 -11.76 -0.36
C ASP A 38 3.13 -11.05 -0.28
N SER A 39 2.05 -11.81 0.00
CA SER A 39 0.80 -11.22 0.51
C SER A 39 1.03 -10.52 1.85
N LEU A 40 0.22 -9.52 2.19
CA LEU A 40 0.36 -8.77 3.44
C LEU A 40 0.42 -9.71 4.66
N PHE A 41 -0.45 -10.71 4.72
CA PHE A 41 -0.46 -11.69 5.81
C PHE A 41 0.82 -12.52 5.85
N ASN A 42 1.25 -13.06 4.71
CA ASN A 42 2.45 -13.89 4.64
C ASN A 42 3.71 -13.07 4.94
N THR A 43 3.77 -11.82 4.49
CA THR A 43 4.84 -10.87 4.82
C THR A 43 4.86 -10.54 6.31
N ILE A 44 3.72 -10.30 6.96
CA ILE A 44 3.68 -10.13 8.42
C ILE A 44 4.21 -11.40 9.10
N LYS A 45 3.70 -12.58 8.72
CA LYS A 45 4.13 -13.87 9.28
C LYS A 45 5.64 -14.08 9.13
N LYS A 46 6.20 -13.83 7.94
CA LYS A 46 7.63 -13.93 7.64
C LYS A 46 8.46 -12.97 8.48
N THR A 47 7.99 -11.74 8.70
CA THR A 47 8.73 -10.75 9.50
C THR A 47 8.69 -11.11 10.99
N VAL A 48 7.54 -11.52 11.52
CA VAL A 48 7.43 -11.95 12.92
C VAL A 48 8.32 -13.17 13.20
N ALA A 49 8.41 -14.12 12.26
CA ALA A 49 9.29 -15.28 12.40
C ALA A 49 10.80 -14.92 12.46
N LYS A 50 11.18 -13.70 12.06
CA LYS A 50 12.57 -13.21 12.08
C LYS A 50 12.94 -12.44 13.36
N GLU A 51 12.00 -12.20 14.28
CA GLU A 51 12.22 -11.45 15.53
C GLU A 51 13.05 -12.24 16.58
N GLY A 52 13.42 -13.49 16.28
CA GLY A 52 14.35 -14.30 17.08
C GLY A 52 13.68 -15.17 18.16
N ALA A 53 14.49 -15.96 18.87
CA ALA A 53 14.00 -16.98 19.80
C ALA A 53 13.31 -16.40 21.05
N VAL A 54 13.81 -15.27 21.57
CA VAL A 54 13.22 -14.58 22.73
C VAL A 54 11.81 -14.10 22.40
N PHE A 55 11.67 -13.42 21.27
CA PHE A 55 10.36 -12.98 20.77
C PHE A 55 9.42 -14.17 20.55
N ALA A 56 9.91 -15.24 19.92
CA ALA A 56 9.11 -16.43 19.66
C ALA A 56 8.57 -17.05 20.96
N ALA A 57 9.41 -17.16 21.99
CA ALA A 57 9.02 -17.71 23.28
C ALA A 57 7.93 -16.88 23.99
N GLU A 58 7.93 -15.55 23.80
CA GLU A 58 6.97 -14.64 24.46
C GLU A 58 5.67 -14.47 23.66
N HIS A 59 5.73 -14.54 22.32
CA HIS A 59 4.65 -14.03 21.46
C HIS A 59 4.13 -15.00 20.40
N LEU A 60 4.77 -16.16 20.19
CA LEU A 60 4.30 -17.19 19.26
C LEU A 60 3.63 -18.36 20.01
N PRO A 61 2.74 -19.12 19.33
CA PRO A 61 2.20 -20.36 19.87
C PRO A 61 3.32 -21.28 20.38
N ARG A 62 3.13 -21.85 21.58
CA ARG A 62 4.12 -22.76 22.15
C ARG A 62 4.20 -24.03 21.32
N GLN A 63 5.43 -24.46 21.04
CA GLN A 63 5.70 -25.76 20.44
C GLN A 63 6.04 -26.77 21.52
N ILE A 64 5.31 -27.88 21.57
CA ILE A 64 5.58 -29.03 22.44
C ILE A 64 6.02 -30.17 21.52
N CYS A 65 7.27 -30.61 21.66
CA CYS A 65 7.88 -31.62 20.77
C CYS A 65 7.81 -31.26 19.27
N GLY A 66 7.92 -29.96 18.95
CA GLY A 66 7.80 -29.46 17.56
C GLY A 66 6.38 -29.37 17.02
N VAL A 67 5.36 -29.66 17.84
CA VAL A 67 3.94 -29.53 17.47
C VAL A 67 3.33 -28.32 18.18
N GLU A 68 2.68 -27.45 17.42
CA GLU A 68 1.88 -26.34 17.97
C GLU A 68 0.49 -26.83 18.34
N GLU A 69 -0.06 -26.33 19.45
CA GLU A 69 -1.46 -26.57 19.76
C GLU A 69 -2.37 -25.87 18.76
N ALA A 70 -3.25 -26.64 18.10
CA ALA A 70 -4.12 -26.11 17.04
C ALA A 70 -4.93 -24.86 17.44
N PRO A 71 -5.51 -24.75 18.65
CA PRO A 71 -6.21 -23.53 19.07
C PRO A 71 -5.33 -22.29 19.12
N ASP A 72 -4.08 -22.43 19.57
CA ASP A 72 -3.13 -21.32 19.68
C ASP A 72 -2.67 -20.85 18.30
N THR A 73 -2.37 -21.78 17.40
CA THR A 73 -2.05 -21.46 15.99
C THR A 73 -3.21 -20.75 15.30
N GLN A 74 -4.45 -21.17 15.54
CA GLN A 74 -5.65 -20.51 14.99
C GLN A 74 -5.86 -19.11 15.57
N CYS A 75 -5.65 -18.93 16.88
CA CYS A 75 -5.70 -17.62 17.54
C CYS A 75 -4.66 -16.67 16.96
N TYR A 76 -3.42 -17.14 16.80
CA TYR A 76 -2.33 -16.38 16.20
C TYR A 76 -2.64 -15.97 14.75
N ALA A 77 -3.05 -16.93 13.91
CA ALA A 77 -3.44 -16.64 12.53
C ALA A 77 -4.60 -15.63 12.46
N SER A 78 -5.58 -15.72 13.36
CA SER A 78 -6.68 -14.76 13.47
C SER A 78 -6.20 -13.38 13.89
N ALA A 79 -5.23 -13.29 14.80
CA ALA A 79 -4.62 -12.02 15.21
C ALA A 79 -3.89 -11.33 14.05
N LEU A 80 -3.09 -12.08 13.28
CA LEU A 80 -2.42 -11.59 12.07
C LEU A 80 -3.42 -11.06 11.03
N LYS A 81 -4.50 -11.81 10.74
CA LYS A 81 -5.56 -11.38 9.80
C LYS A 81 -6.26 -10.10 10.29
N LYS A 82 -6.57 -10.02 11.59
CA LYS A 82 -7.16 -8.82 12.21
C LYS A 82 -6.23 -7.61 12.12
N ALA A 83 -4.93 -7.79 12.37
CA ALA A 83 -3.94 -6.73 12.24
C ALA A 83 -3.83 -6.21 10.81
N GLY A 84 -3.74 -7.12 9.82
CA GLY A 84 -3.77 -6.74 8.40
C GLY A 84 -5.05 -5.98 8.02
N LYS A 85 -6.22 -6.42 8.51
CA LYS A 85 -7.49 -5.71 8.31
C LYS A 85 -7.45 -4.29 8.90
N GLN A 86 -7.04 -4.15 10.16
CA GLN A 86 -6.96 -2.85 10.83
C GLN A 86 -5.94 -1.92 10.16
N ALA A 87 -4.79 -2.44 9.74
CA ALA A 87 -3.78 -1.68 9.01
C ALA A 87 -4.34 -1.16 7.68
N ARG A 88 -5.05 -2.02 6.92
CA ARG A 88 -5.72 -1.62 5.68
C ARG A 88 -6.80 -0.56 5.92
N GLU A 89 -7.63 -0.70 6.94
CA GLU A 89 -8.62 0.32 7.30
C GLU A 89 -7.95 1.67 7.62
N LYS A 90 -6.84 1.65 8.36
CA LYS A 90 -6.06 2.85 8.68
C LYS A 90 -5.43 3.51 7.45
N LEU A 91 -4.95 2.72 6.48
CA LEU A 91 -4.41 3.24 5.22
C LEU A 91 -5.53 3.72 4.29
N HIS A 92 -6.64 2.98 4.19
CA HIS A 92 -7.84 3.37 3.45
C HIS A 92 -8.30 4.76 3.90
N ASN A 93 -8.32 5.00 5.22
CA ASN A 93 -8.67 6.31 5.76
C ASN A 93 -7.70 7.43 5.34
N VAL A 94 -6.48 7.16 4.90
CA VAL A 94 -5.54 8.20 4.40
C VAL A 94 -5.63 8.36 2.90
N VAL A 95 -5.67 7.25 2.14
CA VAL A 95 -5.81 7.32 0.67
C VAL A 95 -7.22 7.75 0.24
N GLY A 96 -8.24 7.43 1.05
CA GLY A 96 -9.66 7.72 0.81
C GLY A 96 -10.20 8.97 1.51
N SER A 97 -9.58 9.50 2.57
CA SER A 97 -10.04 10.78 3.19
C SER A 97 -9.73 12.02 2.37
N LEU A 98 -8.99 11.87 1.27
CA LEU A 98 -8.67 12.97 0.37
C LEU A 98 -9.72 13.20 -0.73
N PRO A 99 -10.46 12.16 -1.15
CA PRO A 99 -11.72 12.37 -1.85
C PRO A 99 -12.97 12.47 -0.96
N LEU A 100 -12.99 11.86 0.22
CA LEU A 100 -14.19 11.76 1.05
C LEU A 100 -13.93 12.00 2.53
N SER A 101 -14.28 13.18 2.98
CA SER A 101 -15.25 13.20 4.06
C SER A 101 -16.54 12.52 3.54
N HIS A 102 -16.76 11.25 3.92
CA HIS A 102 -18.02 10.49 3.80
C HIS A 102 -18.14 9.42 2.68
N LEU A 103 -17.38 8.31 2.76
CA LEU A 103 -17.90 7.02 2.31
C LEU A 103 -18.28 6.21 3.55
N SER A 104 -19.50 6.46 4.01
CA SER A 104 -20.17 5.68 5.04
C SER A 104 -20.34 4.24 4.54
N CYS A 105 -19.53 3.32 5.04
CA CYS A 105 -20.14 2.08 5.51
C CYS A 105 -20.67 2.41 6.90
N TRP A 106 -21.99 2.35 7.08
CA TRP A 106 -22.62 2.04 8.37
C TRP A 106 -22.73 3.17 9.42
N GLY A 107 -23.96 3.69 9.57
CA GLY A 107 -24.47 4.20 10.84
C GLY A 107 -23.86 5.48 11.41
N SER A 108 -24.49 6.61 11.12
CA SER A 108 -24.57 7.77 12.02
C SER A 108 -23.26 8.41 12.51
N VAL A 109 -22.55 9.14 11.64
CA VAL A 109 -21.69 10.25 12.09
C VAL A 109 -21.93 11.45 11.18
N LYS A 110 -22.36 12.57 11.76
CA LYS A 110 -22.68 13.81 11.06
C LYS A 110 -21.46 14.37 10.32
N LEU A 111 -21.71 14.68 9.06
CA LEU A 111 -20.86 15.29 8.05
C LEU A 111 -20.20 16.59 8.56
N THR A 112 -18.86 16.62 8.61
CA THR A 112 -18.12 17.86 8.39
C THR A 112 -17.20 17.62 7.21
N THR A 113 -17.72 17.96 6.04
CA THR A 113 -16.97 18.17 4.80
C THR A 113 -15.93 19.26 5.04
N ARG A 114 -14.79 18.91 5.66
CA ARG A 114 -13.59 19.76 5.60
C ARG A 114 -13.04 19.66 4.19
N ALA A 115 -13.68 20.40 3.30
CA ALA A 115 -13.08 21.49 2.56
C ALA A 115 -11.52 21.55 2.56
N ALA A 116 -10.85 20.49 2.11
CA ALA A 116 -9.41 20.44 1.98
C ALA A 116 -9.04 20.13 0.53
N LEU A 117 -7.99 20.81 0.05
CA LEU A 117 -7.38 20.54 -1.24
C LEU A 117 -6.86 19.11 -1.26
N VAL A 118 -7.04 18.43 -2.40
CA VAL A 118 -6.43 17.12 -2.60
C VAL A 118 -4.92 17.34 -2.70
N PRO A 119 -4.09 16.77 -1.82
CA PRO A 119 -2.68 17.07 -1.76
C PRO A 119 -1.98 16.59 -3.02
N HIS A 120 -0.90 17.27 -3.37
CA HIS A 120 0.04 16.77 -4.37
C HIS A 120 0.62 15.41 -3.94
N ILE A 121 1.08 14.60 -4.90
CA ILE A 121 1.59 13.23 -4.63
C ILE A 121 2.67 13.18 -3.53
N LYS A 122 3.55 14.20 -3.45
CA LYS A 122 4.53 14.29 -2.36
C LYS A 122 3.89 14.36 -0.97
N GLY A 123 2.87 15.21 -0.83
CA GLY A 123 2.11 15.34 0.42
C GLY A 123 1.34 14.07 0.74
N MET A 124 0.84 13.36 -0.28
CA MET A 124 0.22 12.05 -0.08
C MET A 124 1.22 11.01 0.42
N VAL A 125 2.41 10.92 -0.19
CA VAL A 125 3.47 10.00 0.25
C VAL A 125 3.85 10.27 1.70
N GLN A 126 4.01 11.55 2.10
CA GLN A 126 4.28 11.90 3.49
C GLN A 126 3.18 11.46 4.45
N ARG A 127 1.91 11.71 4.12
CA ARG A 127 0.77 11.28 4.95
C ARG A 127 0.69 9.76 5.11
N VAL A 128 0.93 9.02 4.01
CA VAL A 128 0.94 7.56 4.03
C VAL A 128 2.13 7.03 4.84
N ALA A 129 3.32 7.60 4.68
CA ALA A 129 4.50 7.23 5.45
C ALA A 129 4.30 7.45 6.96
N VAL A 130 3.75 8.60 7.36
CA VAL A 130 3.40 8.89 8.76
C VAL A 130 2.37 7.89 9.28
N ARG A 131 1.31 7.63 8.51
CA ARG A 131 0.26 6.69 8.91
C ARG A 131 0.76 5.25 9.08
N CYS A 132 1.69 4.85 8.21
CA CYS A 132 2.33 3.55 8.23
C CYS A 132 3.44 3.46 9.30
N GLY A 133 3.73 4.53 10.05
CA GLY A 133 4.81 4.53 11.05
C GLY A 133 6.21 4.45 10.44
N VAL A 134 6.37 4.83 9.17
CA VAL A 134 7.65 4.87 8.45
C VAL A 134 8.35 6.22 8.66
N ALA A 135 7.58 7.29 8.82
CA ALA A 135 8.07 8.63 9.11
C ALA A 135 7.42 9.20 10.38
N GLY A 136 8.13 10.06 11.11
CA GLY A 136 7.55 10.81 12.22
C GLY A 136 6.63 11.93 11.74
N GLU A 137 5.64 12.32 12.55
CA GLU A 137 4.61 13.32 12.19
C GLU A 137 5.19 14.68 11.78
N LYS A 138 6.35 15.06 12.36
CA LYS A 138 7.03 16.33 12.11
C LYS A 138 8.01 16.29 10.94
N VAL A 139 8.21 15.14 10.30
CA VAL A 139 9.15 15.04 9.18
C VAL A 139 8.57 15.75 7.95
N GLY A 140 9.37 16.65 7.37
CA GLY A 140 8.98 17.46 6.22
C GLY A 140 8.71 16.65 4.96
N VAL A 141 7.78 17.13 4.13
CA VAL A 141 7.32 16.46 2.90
C VAL A 141 8.47 16.13 1.95
N GLU A 142 9.40 17.06 1.73
CA GLU A 142 10.52 16.86 0.81
C GLU A 142 11.54 15.82 1.33
N VAL A 143 11.72 15.72 2.65
CA VAL A 143 12.58 14.70 3.27
C VAL A 143 12.00 13.31 3.06
N VAL A 144 10.71 13.12 3.38
CA VAL A 144 10.03 11.84 3.15
C VAL A 144 10.02 11.49 1.67
N TRP A 145 9.74 12.47 0.81
CA TRP A 145 9.76 12.27 -0.64
C TRP A 145 11.11 11.75 -1.11
N ALA A 146 12.20 12.45 -0.79
CA ALA A 146 13.56 12.07 -1.18
C ALA A 146 13.93 10.66 -0.70
N ALA A 147 13.53 10.30 0.53
CA ALA A 147 13.79 8.98 1.12
C ALA A 147 12.91 7.84 0.57
N THR A 148 11.78 8.15 -0.07
CA THR A 148 10.87 7.14 -0.61
C THR A 148 11.31 6.72 -2.02
N ASP A 149 11.45 5.43 -2.30
CA ASP A 149 11.82 4.96 -3.64
C ASP A 149 10.71 5.17 -4.69
N ARG A 150 11.07 5.07 -5.98
CA ARG A 150 10.13 5.27 -7.10
C ARG A 150 8.98 4.25 -7.12
N PRO A 151 9.20 2.93 -7.00
CA PRO A 151 8.12 1.94 -6.89
C PRO A 151 7.10 2.27 -5.80
N THR A 152 7.54 2.68 -4.61
CA THR A 152 6.67 3.05 -3.49
C THR A 152 5.84 4.29 -3.81
N ARG A 153 6.44 5.33 -4.41
CA ARG A 153 5.70 6.53 -4.84
C ARG A 153 4.62 6.19 -5.87
N ALA A 154 4.94 5.36 -6.86
CA ALA A 154 3.99 4.95 -7.89
C ALA A 154 2.88 4.05 -7.34
N ARG A 155 3.21 3.16 -6.39
CA ARG A 155 2.24 2.35 -5.66
C ARG A 155 1.23 3.21 -4.91
N ILE A 156 1.71 4.24 -4.22
CA ILE A 156 0.85 5.18 -3.47
C ILE A 156 -0.05 5.98 -4.43
N ALA A 157 0.48 6.44 -5.56
CA ALA A 157 -0.32 7.09 -6.60
C ALA A 157 -1.43 6.17 -7.12
N TYR A 158 -1.11 4.89 -7.38
CA TYR A 158 -2.09 3.88 -7.78
C TYR A 158 -3.20 3.67 -6.74
N LEU A 159 -2.85 3.44 -5.47
CA LEU A 159 -3.82 3.27 -4.39
C LEU A 159 -4.74 4.48 -4.24
N ARG A 160 -4.18 5.69 -4.32
CA ARG A 160 -4.94 6.94 -4.28
C ARG A 160 -5.91 7.05 -5.45
N ARG A 161 -5.42 6.81 -6.67
CA ARG A 161 -6.21 6.94 -7.89
C ARG A 161 -7.36 5.93 -7.91
N GLU A 162 -7.13 4.70 -7.46
CA GLU A 162 -8.21 3.71 -7.33
C GLU A 162 -9.23 4.07 -6.26
N ALA A 163 -8.78 4.60 -5.11
CA ALA A 163 -9.70 5.14 -4.10
C ALA A 163 -10.59 6.22 -4.71
N ALA A 164 -10.00 7.20 -5.40
CA ALA A 164 -10.75 8.27 -6.07
C ALA A 164 -11.67 7.74 -7.19
N ARG A 165 -11.21 6.80 -8.01
CA ARG A 165 -11.95 6.21 -9.13
C ARG A 165 -13.26 5.56 -8.67
N LEU A 166 -13.21 4.75 -7.60
CA LEU A 166 -14.40 4.09 -7.05
C LEU A 166 -15.46 5.09 -6.59
N VAL A 167 -15.01 6.26 -6.16
CA VAL A 167 -15.86 7.32 -5.62
C VAL A 167 -16.50 8.12 -6.73
N LEU A 168 -15.73 8.50 -7.75
CA LEU A 168 -16.24 9.21 -8.94
C LEU A 168 -17.23 8.36 -9.75
N LYS A 169 -17.04 7.04 -9.77
CA LYS A 169 -17.95 6.10 -10.43
C LYS A 169 -19.23 5.80 -9.62
N GLY A 170 -19.36 6.32 -8.39
CA GLY A 170 -20.54 6.10 -7.55
C GLY A 170 -20.64 4.64 -7.09
N GLY A 171 -19.55 4.11 -6.52
CA GLY A 171 -19.29 2.69 -6.23
C GLY A 171 -20.51 1.79 -6.03
N ARG A 172 -20.50 0.63 -6.68
CA ARG A 172 -21.40 -0.48 -6.32
C ARG A 172 -21.03 -0.90 -4.91
N GLY A 173 -21.96 -0.82 -3.95
CA GLY A 173 -21.73 -0.94 -2.50
C GLY A 173 -21.06 -2.23 -1.99
N SER A 174 -20.60 -3.12 -2.85
CA SER A 174 -19.90 -4.37 -2.54
C SER A 174 -18.42 -4.40 -2.92
N GLU A 175 -17.90 -3.45 -3.73
CA GLU A 175 -16.49 -3.48 -4.15
C GLU A 175 -15.57 -2.78 -3.14
N SER A 176 -14.76 -3.58 -2.42
CA SER A 176 -13.66 -3.04 -1.61
C SER A 176 -12.51 -2.60 -2.51
N ILE A 177 -11.93 -1.41 -2.24
CA ILE A 177 -10.68 -0.96 -2.89
C ILE A 177 -9.60 -2.04 -2.88
N TRP A 178 -9.50 -2.81 -1.79
CA TRP A 178 -8.48 -3.85 -1.66
C TRP A 178 -8.70 -5.02 -2.62
N ALA A 179 -9.96 -5.42 -2.84
CA ALA A 179 -10.27 -6.48 -3.80
C ALA A 179 -9.97 -6.04 -5.24
N VAL A 180 -10.27 -4.78 -5.57
CA VAL A 180 -9.97 -4.18 -6.87
C VAL A 180 -8.47 -4.10 -7.11
N VAL A 181 -7.72 -3.62 -6.11
CA VAL A 181 -6.26 -3.52 -6.14
C VAL A 181 -5.65 -4.92 -6.27
N ASP A 182 -6.09 -5.89 -5.49
CA ASP A 182 -5.57 -7.25 -5.53
C ASP A 182 -5.77 -7.91 -6.89
N ARG A 183 -6.95 -7.72 -7.50
CA ARG A 183 -7.24 -8.20 -8.85
C ARG A 183 -6.26 -7.60 -9.86
N LYS A 184 -6.07 -6.27 -9.84
CA LYS A 184 -5.16 -5.63 -10.77
C LYS A 184 -3.71 -6.06 -10.56
N LEU A 185 -3.31 -6.35 -9.32
CA LEU A 185 -1.96 -6.85 -9.05
C LEU A 185 -1.75 -8.27 -9.51
N SER A 186 -2.77 -9.12 -9.41
CA SER A 186 -2.72 -10.45 -10.03
C SER A 186 -2.65 -10.35 -11.55
N GLU A 187 -3.41 -9.45 -12.19
CA GLU A 187 -3.29 -9.18 -13.63
C GLU A 187 -1.87 -8.73 -14.03
N LEU A 188 -1.26 -7.80 -13.28
CA LEU A 188 0.09 -7.33 -13.59
C LEU A 188 1.13 -8.45 -13.44
N ARG A 189 1.00 -9.30 -12.42
CA ARG A 189 1.89 -10.46 -12.24
C ARG A 189 1.68 -11.53 -13.29
N SER A 190 0.44 -11.79 -13.71
CA SER A 190 0.16 -12.81 -14.74
C SER A 190 0.69 -12.43 -16.11
N LYS A 191 0.89 -11.14 -16.39
CA LYS A 191 1.63 -10.68 -17.58
C LYS A 191 3.12 -11.06 -17.53
N GLY A 192 3.70 -11.25 -16.34
CA GLY A 192 5.08 -11.70 -16.16
C GLY A 192 6.13 -10.78 -16.79
N ASN A 193 5.81 -9.49 -16.95
CA ASN A 193 6.65 -8.53 -17.66
C ASN A 193 6.84 -7.26 -16.80
N ASP A 194 8.08 -7.01 -16.39
CA ASP A 194 8.44 -5.90 -15.53
C ASP A 194 8.35 -4.54 -16.24
N ASP A 195 8.64 -4.50 -17.54
CA ASP A 195 8.50 -3.28 -18.36
C ASP A 195 7.02 -2.89 -18.49
N TYR A 196 6.15 -3.88 -18.66
CA TYR A 196 4.70 -3.69 -18.68
C TYR A 196 4.19 -3.11 -17.36
N THR A 197 4.61 -3.72 -16.26
CA THR A 197 4.24 -3.26 -14.91
C THR A 197 4.79 -1.85 -14.65
N THR A 198 6.01 -1.57 -15.10
CA THR A 198 6.64 -0.25 -14.98
C THR A 198 5.87 0.80 -15.78
N ALA A 199 5.54 0.51 -17.04
CA ALA A 199 4.76 1.40 -17.90
C ALA A 199 3.37 1.68 -17.31
N PHE A 200 2.68 0.67 -16.77
CA PHE A 200 1.42 0.85 -16.04
C PHE A 200 1.57 1.87 -14.90
N TYR A 201 2.57 1.69 -14.04
CA TYR A 201 2.80 2.58 -12.90
C TYR A 201 3.21 3.99 -13.32
N GLN A 202 3.97 4.13 -14.40
CA GLN A 202 4.33 5.44 -14.96
C GLN A 202 3.11 6.20 -15.45
N ILE A 203 2.23 5.56 -16.24
CA ILE A 203 0.99 6.20 -16.73
C ILE A 203 0.14 6.65 -15.54
N ILE A 204 -0.07 5.77 -14.56
CA ILE A 204 -0.82 6.08 -13.34
C ILE A 204 -0.22 7.28 -12.61
N TYR A 205 1.09 7.30 -12.42
CA TYR A 205 1.78 8.39 -11.73
C TYR A 205 1.68 9.72 -12.49
N ASP A 206 1.86 9.71 -13.81
CA ASP A 206 1.77 10.90 -14.65
C ASP A 206 0.35 11.50 -14.63
N GLU A 207 -0.67 10.65 -14.74
CA GLU A 207 -2.07 11.07 -14.69
C GLU A 207 -2.49 11.55 -13.30
N ASP A 208 -2.07 10.85 -12.26
CA ASP A 208 -2.29 11.25 -10.88
C ASP A 208 -1.78 12.67 -10.60
N ARG A 209 -0.63 13.04 -11.15
CA ARG A 209 -0.10 14.42 -11.09
C ARG A 209 -0.93 15.45 -11.87
N LYS A 210 -1.61 15.04 -12.95
CA LYS A 210 -2.48 15.93 -13.73
C LYS A 210 -3.76 16.30 -12.98
N TYR A 211 -4.33 15.35 -12.24
CA TYR A 211 -5.61 15.56 -11.54
C TYR A 211 -5.45 16.03 -10.10
N PHE A 212 -4.33 15.72 -9.44
CA PHE A 212 -4.09 16.00 -8.03
C PHE A 212 -2.81 16.81 -7.82
N ASP A 213 -2.88 18.09 -8.18
CA ASP A 213 -1.76 19.04 -8.16
C ASP A 213 -1.58 19.77 -6.82
N GLY A 214 -2.46 19.54 -5.84
CA GLY A 214 -2.47 20.28 -4.58
C GLY A 214 -3.38 21.50 -4.57
N LYS A 215 -4.03 21.84 -5.69
CA LYS A 215 -4.87 23.04 -5.87
C LYS A 215 -6.33 22.71 -6.19
N VAL A 216 -6.62 21.46 -6.56
CA VAL A 216 -7.95 20.99 -6.89
C VAL A 216 -8.69 20.46 -5.66
N TRP A 217 -9.97 20.79 -5.54
CA TRP A 217 -10.87 20.20 -4.56
C TRP A 217 -11.51 18.94 -5.16
N PHE A 218 -11.70 17.91 -4.35
CA PHE A 218 -12.28 16.68 -4.89
C PHE A 218 -13.72 16.84 -5.38
N LYS A 219 -14.52 17.70 -4.72
CA LYS A 219 -15.86 18.06 -5.18
C LYS A 219 -15.86 18.68 -6.59
N ASP A 220 -14.80 19.40 -6.95
CA ASP A 220 -14.69 20.03 -8.26
C ASP A 220 -14.37 18.96 -9.32
N LEU A 221 -13.63 17.91 -8.97
CA LEU A 221 -13.46 16.74 -9.86
C LEU A 221 -14.77 15.97 -10.06
N GLN A 222 -15.61 15.88 -9.03
CA GLN A 222 -16.94 15.24 -9.13
C GLN A 222 -17.91 16.02 -10.02
N ALA A 223 -17.87 17.36 -9.97
CA ALA A 223 -18.77 18.24 -10.68
C ALA A 223 -18.25 18.69 -12.06
N ARG A 224 -17.04 18.28 -12.45
CA ARG A 224 -16.42 18.70 -13.71
C ARG A 224 -17.15 18.10 -14.91
N GLU A 225 -17.31 18.91 -15.95
CA GLU A 225 -17.76 18.48 -17.27
C GLU A 225 -16.64 18.64 -18.30
N PRO A 226 -16.30 17.59 -19.09
CA PRO A 226 -16.85 16.23 -19.01
C PRO A 226 -16.43 15.51 -17.71
N LYS A 227 -17.27 14.56 -17.28
CA LYS A 227 -17.07 13.78 -16.04
C LYS A 227 -15.71 13.10 -16.01
N VAL A 228 -14.94 13.34 -14.94
CA VAL A 228 -13.67 12.67 -14.70
C VAL A 228 -13.91 11.25 -14.19
N THR A 229 -13.41 10.23 -14.89
CA THR A 229 -13.62 8.82 -14.54
C THR A 229 -12.41 8.15 -13.90
N LEU A 230 -11.20 8.71 -14.07
CA LEU A 230 -9.92 8.14 -13.62
C LEU A 230 -9.74 6.67 -14.02
N ASP A 231 -10.12 6.31 -15.25
CA ASP A 231 -10.05 4.93 -15.73
C ASP A 231 -8.62 4.38 -15.73
N LEU A 232 -8.45 3.08 -15.46
CA LEU A 232 -7.13 2.45 -15.55
C LEU A 232 -6.63 2.46 -17.00
N PRO A 233 -5.31 2.56 -17.22
CA PRO A 233 -4.76 2.51 -18.57
C PRO A 233 -5.10 1.16 -19.23
N SER A 234 -5.44 1.21 -20.52
CA SER A 234 -5.68 0.01 -21.32
C SER A 234 -4.38 -0.71 -21.63
N ASP A 235 -4.47 -1.98 -22.04
CA ASP A 235 -3.30 -2.76 -22.45
C ASP A 235 -2.58 -2.07 -23.63
N GLU A 236 -3.31 -1.49 -24.58
CA GLU A 236 -2.73 -0.74 -25.71
C GLU A 236 -1.93 0.48 -25.25
N ALA A 237 -2.46 1.25 -24.28
CA ALA A 237 -1.77 2.41 -23.72
C ALA A 237 -0.48 2.01 -22.98
N ILE A 238 -0.50 0.87 -22.28
CA ILE A 238 0.67 0.35 -21.57
C ILE A 238 1.74 -0.10 -22.59
N MET A 239 1.34 -0.85 -23.62
CA MET A 239 2.25 -1.30 -24.68
C MET A 239 2.84 -0.13 -25.48
N ALA A 240 2.06 0.92 -25.74
CA ALA A 240 2.55 2.14 -26.38
C ALA A 240 3.61 2.82 -25.50
N ARG A 241 3.35 2.98 -24.20
CA ARG A 241 4.31 3.56 -23.25
C ARG A 241 5.61 2.76 -23.15
N MET A 242 5.54 1.43 -23.19
CA MET A 242 6.73 0.56 -23.23
C MET A 242 7.57 0.84 -24.48
N SER A 243 6.91 1.02 -25.63
CA SER A 243 7.57 1.25 -26.92
C SER A 243 8.25 2.63 -26.97
N GLU A 244 7.67 3.65 -26.34
CA GLU A 244 8.26 4.99 -26.20
C GLU A 244 9.52 4.98 -25.30
N GLY A 245 9.59 4.08 -24.32
CA GLY A 245 10.73 3.92 -23.41
C GLY A 245 11.97 3.26 -24.01
N GLY A 246 11.88 2.74 -25.24
CA GLY A 246 12.98 2.03 -25.93
C GLY A 246 14.07 2.93 -26.54
N GLY A 247 13.90 4.26 -26.53
CA GLY A 247 14.89 5.24 -26.98
C GLY A 247 15.60 5.92 -25.80
N ASN A 248 16.53 5.24 -25.14
CA ASN A 248 17.26 5.77 -23.99
C ASN A 248 18.14 7.00 -24.33
N PRO A 249 18.46 7.83 -23.32
CA PRO A 249 19.86 7.95 -22.98
C PRO A 249 20.10 7.53 -21.53
N THR A 250 20.86 6.46 -21.38
CA THR A 250 21.60 6.13 -20.17
C THR A 250 22.50 7.32 -19.79
N PRO A 251 22.43 7.88 -18.57
CA PRO A 251 23.55 8.60 -18.02
C PRO A 251 24.43 7.58 -17.30
N SER A 252 25.57 7.31 -17.94
CA SER A 252 26.75 6.72 -17.32
C SER A 252 27.03 7.39 -15.96
N GLY A 253 27.26 6.57 -14.95
CA GLY A 253 27.52 7.00 -13.59
C GLY A 253 27.94 5.82 -12.73
N SER A 254 29.00 5.13 -13.16
CA SER A 254 29.77 4.26 -12.30
C SER A 254 30.14 5.00 -11.02
N ASN A 255 29.74 4.45 -9.87
CA ASN A 255 30.61 4.39 -8.70
C ASN A 255 30.10 3.32 -7.74
N THR A 256 30.80 2.19 -7.78
CA THR A 256 30.98 1.29 -6.65
C THR A 256 31.49 2.07 -5.45
N ASN A 257 30.76 2.06 -4.35
CA ASN A 257 31.36 2.02 -3.02
C ASN A 257 30.42 1.30 -2.06
N SER A 258 30.80 0.07 -1.77
CA SER A 258 30.43 -0.67 -0.57
C SER A 258 30.78 0.18 0.65
N VAL A 259 29.78 0.55 1.45
CA VAL A 259 30.00 1.00 2.81
C VAL A 259 29.17 0.12 3.74
N HIS A 260 29.93 -0.78 4.34
CA HIS A 260 29.70 -1.51 5.57
C HIS A 260 29.02 -0.61 6.64
N ASN A 261 27.85 -1.01 7.15
CA ASN A 261 27.32 -0.41 8.38
C ASN A 261 27.99 -1.09 9.57
N PRO A 262 28.75 -0.36 10.42
CA PRO A 262 29.29 -0.92 11.65
C PRO A 262 28.19 -1.03 12.71
N ALA A 263 28.31 -2.07 13.53
CA ALA A 263 27.54 -2.29 14.73
C ALA A 263 27.69 -1.10 15.70
N ALA A 264 26.56 -0.58 16.20
CA ALA A 264 26.55 0.30 17.36
C ALA A 264 26.36 -0.56 18.62
N ASN A 265 27.46 -0.82 19.30
CA ASN A 265 27.50 -1.29 20.68
C ASN A 265 27.59 -0.06 21.61
N GLN A 266 26.77 -0.09 22.66
CA GLN A 266 27.04 0.37 24.03
C GLN A 266 27.58 1.80 24.26
N ASN A 267 26.72 2.64 24.86
CA ASN A 267 26.86 3.09 26.24
C ASN A 267 25.48 3.40 26.82
#